data_AF-A0A1L0GG49-F1
#
_entry.id   AF-A0A1L0GG49-F1
#
_cell.length_a   1.000
_cell.length_b   1.000
_cell.length_c   1.000
_cell.angle_alpha   90.00
_cell.angle_beta   90.00
_cell.angle_gamma   90.00
#
_symmetry.space_group_name_H-M   'P 1'
#
loop_
_entity.id
_entity.type
_entity.pdbx_description
1 polymer ?
#
loop_
_entity_poly.entity_id
_entity_poly.type
_entity_poly.pdbx_seq_one_letter_code
_entity_poly.pdbx_strand_id
1 'polypeptide(L)'
;MLETPSNIPVHNLGLSSTEFTNNDEDEVIVGLPMPDEKSKQLERSALYSQIPDGGYGWLIVFACFLMNFNTWGANSGFAIYLSYYLNNGTFAGANKYDYALIGGLTFGVGLAFAPAINFIQGKIGLRPTIILGNCFQFAALMMASFAKHLWQLYLTQGLLQAFGLAFITLPAISILPQWFKNRRTLASSISAAGSGCGGLVYNLGMQKVLEAKSVFWALRVQSIMCFGLTWISIFLIRTRMETKFALYDSEVTRSVGFWIFCFYLIFCMLGYVIVLYGMANFTTSLGYSPYQGSIASAMVQVGSVLGRPIVGQLSDKFGVMNIGVGVYALCGVFAIAMWIPARNFATVIAFCLIMGSMMGSVFATTPPILARLVGLRKVGVGVCLSWPFWVWPVLLHL
;
A
#
# COMPACT_ATOMS: atom_id res chain seq x y z
N MET A 1 51.51 -34.61 11.50
CA MET A 1 50.30 -35.44 11.55
C MET A 1 49.11 -34.50 11.33
N LEU A 2 48.78 -34.02 10.12
CA LEU A 2 48.52 -34.73 8.86
C LEU A 2 47.61 -35.94 9.07
N GLU A 3 46.33 -35.80 8.72
CA GLU A 3 45.73 -36.49 7.57
C GLU A 3 44.30 -35.99 7.26
N THR A 4 44.12 -35.64 5.99
CA THR A 4 42.88 -35.47 5.23
C THR A 4 42.29 -36.81 4.79
N PRO A 5 41.02 -36.83 4.32
CA PRO A 5 40.70 -37.47 3.03
C PRO A 5 39.85 -36.50 2.16
N SER A 6 40.27 -36.03 0.97
CA SER A 6 40.25 -36.66 -0.38
C SER A 6 38.97 -37.48 -0.65
N ASN A 7 38.26 -37.43 -1.78
CA ASN A 7 38.30 -36.77 -3.09
C ASN A 7 37.12 -37.41 -3.86
N ILE A 8 36.20 -36.66 -4.48
CA ILE A 8 35.34 -37.14 -5.59
C ILE A 8 35.13 -35.96 -6.57
N PRO A 9 35.21 -36.15 -7.90
CA PRO A 9 36.13 -35.41 -8.75
C PRO A 9 35.52 -34.25 -9.56
N VAL A 10 36.42 -33.35 -9.94
CA VAL A 10 36.26 -32.29 -10.94
C VAL A 10 36.26 -32.95 -12.33
N HIS A 11 35.16 -32.83 -13.07
CA HIS A 11 35.14 -33.23 -14.48
C HIS A 11 35.89 -32.16 -15.29
N ASN A 12 37.12 -32.50 -15.67
CA ASN A 12 38.02 -31.64 -16.44
C ASN A 12 37.55 -31.57 -17.90
N LEU A 13 37.58 -30.36 -18.43
CA LEU A 13 37.40 -30.03 -19.85
C LEU A 13 38.48 -30.75 -20.67
N GLY A 14 38.08 -31.77 -21.41
CA GLY A 14 38.91 -32.38 -22.44
C GLY A 14 38.90 -31.52 -23.70
N LEU A 15 39.82 -30.56 -23.79
CA LEU A 15 40.26 -30.01 -25.07
C LEU A 15 41.41 -30.90 -25.55
N SER A 16 41.14 -31.76 -26.52
CA SER A 16 42.16 -32.45 -27.29
C SER A 16 41.75 -32.46 -28.76
N SER A 17 42.63 -31.86 -29.54
CA SER A 17 42.71 -31.75 -31.00
C SER A 17 42.30 -32.99 -31.79
N THR A 18 41.46 -32.78 -32.81
CA THR A 18 41.45 -33.57 -34.05
C THR A 18 40.87 -32.75 -35.21
N GLU A 19 41.77 -32.37 -36.11
CA GLU A 19 41.66 -32.34 -37.58
C GLU A 19 40.42 -31.76 -38.28
N PHE A 20 40.66 -30.66 -39.00
CA PHE A 20 39.87 -30.21 -40.13
C PHE A 20 39.87 -31.28 -41.24
N THR A 21 38.70 -31.83 -41.55
CA THR A 21 38.37 -32.25 -42.93
C THR A 21 36.96 -31.80 -43.25
N ASN A 22 36.85 -31.05 -44.35
CA ASN A 22 35.60 -30.62 -44.96
C ASN A 22 34.76 -31.84 -45.34
N ASN A 23 33.45 -31.80 -45.07
CA ASN A 23 32.42 -32.01 -46.09
C ASN A 23 31.04 -31.67 -45.50
N ASP A 24 30.23 -31.05 -46.34
CA ASP A 24 28.92 -30.47 -46.09
C ASP A 24 27.94 -31.45 -45.41
N GLU A 25 27.23 -31.00 -44.37
CA GLU A 25 25.84 -31.38 -44.02
C GLU A 25 25.38 -30.64 -42.75
N ASP A 26 24.34 -29.80 -42.91
CA ASP A 26 23.41 -29.24 -41.90
C ASP A 26 23.83 -29.20 -40.41
N GLU A 27 24.36 -28.06 -39.97
CA GLU A 27 24.42 -27.70 -38.55
C GLU A 27 23.02 -27.43 -38.00
N VAL A 28 22.34 -28.49 -37.54
CA VAL A 28 21.22 -28.38 -36.61
C VAL A 28 21.77 -27.81 -35.31
N ILE A 29 21.54 -26.53 -35.06
CA ILE A 29 21.72 -25.92 -33.74
C ILE A 29 20.84 -26.70 -32.77
N VAL A 30 21.45 -27.63 -32.01
CA VAL A 30 20.79 -28.37 -30.94
C VAL A 30 20.36 -27.34 -29.90
N GLY A 31 19.09 -26.95 -29.98
CA GLY A 31 18.47 -26.09 -28.99
C GLY A 31 18.63 -26.73 -27.62
N LEU A 32 19.28 -26.01 -26.71
CA LEU A 32 19.28 -26.35 -25.28
C LEU A 32 17.84 -26.69 -24.87
N PRO A 33 17.58 -27.86 -24.25
CA PRO A 33 16.24 -28.20 -23.85
C PRO A 33 15.73 -27.13 -22.89
N MET A 34 14.66 -26.45 -23.28
CA MET A 34 13.93 -25.51 -22.44
C MET A 34 13.66 -26.19 -21.09
N PRO A 35 13.94 -25.55 -19.94
CA PRO A 35 13.80 -26.22 -18.66
C PRO A 35 12.34 -26.69 -18.50
N ASP A 36 12.21 -28.01 -18.31
CA ASP A 36 10.96 -28.74 -18.17
C ASP A 36 10.03 -28.02 -17.18
N GLU A 37 8.73 -27.93 -17.46
CA GLU A 37 7.81 -27.15 -16.60
C GLU A 37 7.81 -27.68 -15.15
N LYS A 38 8.10 -28.97 -14.98
CA LYS A 38 8.35 -29.64 -13.69
C LYS A 38 9.61 -29.16 -12.98
N SER A 39 10.73 -28.94 -13.67
CA SER A 39 11.97 -28.47 -13.04
C SER A 39 11.81 -27.03 -12.55
N LYS A 40 11.15 -26.16 -13.34
CA LYS A 40 10.76 -24.80 -12.91
C LYS A 40 9.79 -24.81 -11.71
N GLN A 41 8.90 -25.79 -11.62
CA GLN A 41 7.99 -25.95 -10.47
C GLN A 41 8.73 -26.45 -9.21
N LEU A 42 9.70 -27.36 -9.36
CA LEU A 42 10.56 -27.85 -8.29
C LEU A 42 11.49 -26.76 -7.75
N GLU A 43 12.15 -26.00 -8.62
CA GLU A 43 12.97 -24.84 -8.24
C GLU A 43 12.16 -23.76 -7.52
N ARG A 44 10.96 -23.44 -8.02
CA ARG A 44 10.05 -22.51 -7.33
C ARG A 44 9.64 -23.03 -5.97
N SER A 45 9.30 -24.31 -5.85
CA SER A 45 8.92 -24.93 -4.56
C SER A 45 10.07 -24.93 -3.56
N ALA A 46 11.31 -25.18 -4.02
CA ALA A 46 12.52 -25.04 -3.22
C ALA A 46 12.72 -23.59 -2.76
N LEU A 47 12.53 -22.61 -3.65
CA LEU A 47 12.63 -21.18 -3.33
C LEU A 47 11.58 -20.71 -2.29
N TYR A 48 10.37 -21.25 -2.35
CA TYR A 48 9.32 -21.03 -1.33
C TYR A 48 9.67 -21.64 0.03
N SER A 49 10.39 -22.76 0.06
CA SER A 49 10.84 -23.38 1.31
C SER A 49 11.93 -22.57 2.00
N GLN A 50 12.73 -21.84 1.23
CA GLN A 50 13.90 -21.07 1.67
C GLN A 50 13.62 -19.60 1.99
N ILE A 51 12.36 -19.15 2.09
CA ILE A 51 12.06 -17.75 2.47
C ILE A 51 12.51 -17.53 3.92
N PRO A 52 13.55 -16.70 4.17
CA PRO A 52 14.03 -16.40 5.50
C PRO A 52 13.07 -15.38 6.11
N ASP A 53 12.53 -15.66 7.28
CA ASP A 53 11.74 -14.70 8.06
C ASP A 53 12.64 -13.63 8.71
N GLY A 54 13.50 -12.95 7.93
CA GLY A 54 14.46 -11.97 8.43
C GLY A 54 15.53 -11.51 7.45
N GLY A 55 16.60 -10.91 7.98
CA GLY A 55 17.71 -10.35 7.22
C GLY A 55 17.29 -9.15 6.37
N TYR A 56 17.65 -9.16 5.08
CA TYR A 56 17.34 -8.09 4.12
C TYR A 56 15.82 -7.85 3.94
N GLY A 57 14.98 -8.81 4.34
CA GLY A 57 13.53 -8.64 4.37
C GLY A 57 13.08 -7.43 5.21
N TRP A 58 13.80 -7.10 6.29
CA TRP A 58 13.49 -5.93 7.12
C TRP A 58 13.85 -4.60 6.45
N LEU A 59 14.90 -4.57 5.62
CA LEU A 59 15.21 -3.40 4.79
C LEU A 59 14.12 -3.17 3.74
N ILE A 60 13.50 -4.24 3.25
CA ILE A 60 12.38 -4.16 2.33
C ILE A 60 11.11 -3.70 3.05
N VAL A 61 10.87 -4.14 4.29
CA VAL A 61 9.81 -3.58 5.13
C VAL A 61 10.01 -2.08 5.30
N PHE A 62 11.24 -1.62 5.54
CA PHE A 62 11.54 -0.19 5.64
C PHE A 62 11.32 0.55 4.30
N ALA A 63 11.69 -0.04 3.17
CA ALA A 63 11.39 0.53 1.85
C ALA A 63 9.88 0.65 1.60
N CYS A 64 9.11 -0.41 1.90
CA CYS A 64 7.65 -0.37 1.77
C CYS A 64 7.00 0.57 2.81
N PHE A 65 7.59 0.73 3.99
CA PHE A 65 7.20 1.73 4.99
C PHE A 65 7.35 3.15 4.41
N LEU A 66 8.50 3.46 3.83
CA LEU A 66 8.74 4.75 3.17
C LEU A 66 7.79 4.97 1.99
N MET A 67 7.48 3.94 1.20
CA MET A 67 6.47 4.06 0.15
C MET A 67 5.10 4.44 0.73
N ASN A 68 4.63 3.73 1.76
CA ASN A 68 3.35 4.04 2.42
C ASN A 68 3.34 5.42 3.09
N PHE A 69 4.48 5.85 3.63
CA PHE A 69 4.69 7.19 4.16
C PHE A 69 4.46 8.26 3.09
N ASN A 70 5.05 8.07 1.91
CA ASN A 70 4.98 9.04 0.81
C ASN A 70 3.71 8.94 -0.06
N THR A 71 2.99 7.82 -0.02
CA THR A 71 1.71 7.66 -0.74
C THR A 71 0.54 8.03 0.17
N TRP A 72 0.09 7.10 1.01
CA TRP A 72 -1.08 7.27 1.86
C TRP A 72 -0.88 8.32 2.95
N GLY A 73 0.34 8.42 3.50
CA GLY A 73 0.69 9.47 4.45
C GLY A 73 0.61 10.86 3.83
N ALA A 74 1.26 11.08 2.68
CA ALA A 74 1.19 12.34 1.96
C ALA A 74 -0.23 12.70 1.49
N ASN A 75 -1.02 11.69 1.09
CA ASN A 75 -2.41 11.88 0.69
C ASN A 75 -3.28 12.36 1.85
N SER A 76 -3.02 11.91 3.10
CA SER A 76 -3.75 12.42 4.26
C SER A 76 -3.49 13.92 4.52
N GLY A 77 -2.35 14.45 4.05
CA GLY A 77 -2.03 15.89 4.02
C GLY A 77 -3.00 16.74 3.21
N PHE A 78 -3.76 16.13 2.29
CA PHE A 78 -4.78 16.81 1.48
C PHE A 78 -5.84 17.54 2.33
N ALA A 79 -6.13 17.06 3.54
CA ALA A 79 -7.11 17.68 4.44
C ALA A 79 -6.78 19.14 4.77
N ILE A 80 -5.49 19.50 4.85
CA ILE A 80 -5.05 20.88 5.14
C ILE A 80 -5.27 21.77 3.92
N TYR A 81 -4.94 21.27 2.73
CA TYR A 81 -5.17 21.99 1.48
C TYR A 81 -6.65 22.21 1.24
N LEU A 82 -7.47 21.18 1.47
CA LEU A 82 -8.92 21.24 1.43
C LEU A 82 -9.47 22.34 2.36
N SER A 83 -9.06 22.33 3.64
CA SER A 83 -9.52 23.34 4.60
C SER A 83 -9.14 24.76 4.16
N TYR A 84 -7.95 24.96 3.61
CA TYR A 84 -7.52 26.25 3.11
C TYR A 84 -8.32 26.70 1.89
N TYR A 85 -8.56 25.80 0.92
CA TYR A 85 -9.33 26.12 -0.29
C TYR A 85 -10.77 26.55 0.03
N LEU A 86 -11.39 25.88 1.02
CA LEU A 86 -12.73 26.21 1.50
C LEU A 86 -12.78 27.55 2.24
N ASN A 87 -11.85 27.79 3.17
CA ASN A 87 -11.87 29.00 4.00
C ASN A 87 -11.51 30.27 3.22
N ASN A 88 -10.67 30.15 2.19
CA ASN A 88 -10.16 31.31 1.45
C ASN A 88 -10.83 31.49 0.08
N GLY A 89 -11.82 30.64 -0.28
CA GLY A 89 -12.51 30.72 -1.57
C GLY A 89 -11.55 30.73 -2.77
N THR A 90 -10.45 29.96 -2.69
CA THR A 90 -9.30 30.09 -3.61
C THR A 90 -9.68 29.84 -5.07
N PHE A 91 -10.73 29.05 -5.31
CA PHE A 91 -11.27 28.79 -6.63
C PHE A 91 -12.72 29.29 -6.70
N ALA A 92 -12.98 30.25 -7.59
CA ALA A 92 -14.30 30.84 -7.76
C ALA A 92 -15.34 29.77 -8.14
N GLY A 93 -16.44 29.70 -7.39
CA GLY A 93 -17.55 28.77 -7.63
C GLY A 93 -17.38 27.36 -7.10
N ALA A 94 -16.27 27.05 -6.41
CA ALA A 94 -16.04 25.71 -5.84
C ALA A 94 -16.81 25.51 -4.52
N ASN A 95 -17.52 24.40 -4.40
CA ASN A 95 -18.25 24.03 -3.19
C ASN A 95 -17.56 22.88 -2.44
N LYS A 96 -17.99 22.60 -1.21
CA LYS A 96 -17.46 21.48 -0.39
C LYS A 96 -17.52 20.12 -1.09
N TYR A 97 -18.54 19.91 -1.91
CA TYR A 97 -18.73 18.69 -2.68
C TYR A 97 -17.68 18.53 -3.78
N ASP A 98 -17.24 19.61 -4.41
CA ASP A 98 -16.21 19.55 -5.46
C ASP A 98 -14.88 19.05 -4.91
N TYR A 99 -14.46 19.60 -3.79
CA TYR A 99 -13.20 19.21 -3.18
C TYR A 99 -13.27 17.83 -2.51
N ALA A 100 -14.43 17.45 -1.97
CA ALA A 100 -14.67 16.07 -1.56
C ALA A 100 -14.48 15.13 -2.76
N LEU A 101 -15.06 15.47 -3.92
CA LEU A 101 -14.97 14.66 -5.13
C LEU A 101 -13.54 14.54 -5.65
N ILE A 102 -12.72 15.60 -5.55
CA ILE A 102 -11.27 15.52 -5.83
C ILE A 102 -10.60 14.46 -4.95
N GLY A 103 -10.79 14.54 -3.62
CA GLY A 103 -10.20 13.56 -2.70
C GLY A 103 -10.70 12.13 -2.93
N GLY A 104 -11.99 11.99 -3.22
CA GLY A 104 -12.61 10.71 -3.56
C GLY A 104 -12.08 10.10 -4.86
N LEU A 105 -11.85 10.92 -5.89
CA LEU A 105 -11.22 10.49 -7.15
C LEU A 105 -9.79 10.01 -6.92
N THR A 106 -9.02 10.65 -6.04
CA THR A 106 -7.66 10.22 -5.70
C THR A 106 -7.64 8.81 -5.10
N PHE A 107 -8.60 8.50 -4.23
CA PHE A 107 -8.76 7.15 -3.69
C PHE A 107 -9.32 6.19 -4.75
N GLY A 108 -10.25 6.64 -5.59
CA GLY A 108 -11.04 5.73 -6.42
C GLY A 108 -10.44 5.37 -7.77
N VAL A 109 -9.93 6.34 -8.51
CA VAL A 109 -9.62 6.12 -9.94
C VAL A 109 -8.38 5.25 -10.12
N GLY A 110 -7.28 5.59 -9.44
CA GLY A 110 -6.03 4.84 -9.56
C GLY A 110 -6.18 3.37 -9.15
N LEU A 111 -7.05 3.12 -8.17
CA LEU A 111 -7.31 1.77 -7.66
C LEU A 111 -8.37 1.01 -8.47
N ALA A 112 -9.32 1.70 -9.12
CA ALA A 112 -10.21 1.06 -10.10
C ALA A 112 -9.42 0.50 -11.30
N PHE A 113 -8.34 1.18 -11.70
CA PHE A 113 -7.42 0.69 -12.73
C PHE A 113 -6.34 -0.28 -12.20
N ALA A 114 -6.44 -0.76 -10.95
CA ALA A 114 -5.46 -1.66 -10.36
C ALA A 114 -5.17 -2.92 -11.20
N PRO A 115 -6.16 -3.60 -11.82
CA PRO A 115 -5.88 -4.75 -12.70
C PRO A 115 -5.00 -4.38 -13.91
N ALA A 116 -5.27 -3.22 -14.53
CA ALA A 116 -4.49 -2.74 -15.67
C ALA A 116 -3.05 -2.38 -15.25
N ILE A 117 -2.89 -1.71 -14.11
CA ILE A 117 -1.56 -1.37 -13.55
C ILE A 117 -0.79 -2.65 -13.19
N ASN A 118 -1.48 -3.65 -12.65
CA ASN A 118 -0.87 -4.94 -12.32
C ASN A 118 -0.37 -5.67 -13.57
N PHE A 119 -1.10 -5.60 -14.68
CA PHE A 119 -0.62 -6.12 -15.96
C PHE A 119 0.57 -5.36 -16.54
N ILE A 120 0.54 -4.03 -16.45
CA ILE A 120 1.68 -3.19 -16.85
C ILE A 120 2.91 -3.58 -16.02
N GLN A 121 2.76 -3.73 -14.70
CA GLN A 121 3.81 -4.20 -13.80
C GLN A 121 4.40 -5.55 -14.22
N GLY A 122 3.59 -6.47 -14.74
CA GLY A 122 4.07 -7.74 -15.27
C GLY A 122 4.89 -7.63 -16.55
N LYS A 123 4.68 -6.58 -17.36
CA LYS A 123 5.45 -6.36 -18.60
C LYS A 123 6.72 -5.56 -18.38
N ILE A 124 6.64 -4.46 -17.63
CA ILE A 124 7.78 -3.53 -17.44
C ILE A 124 8.61 -3.86 -16.20
N GLY A 125 8.16 -4.80 -15.38
CA GLY A 125 8.81 -5.18 -14.13
C GLY A 125 8.56 -4.18 -13.00
N LEU A 126 8.97 -4.58 -11.80
CA LEU A 126 8.56 -3.92 -10.57
C LEU A 126 9.17 -2.51 -10.38
N ARG A 127 10.48 -2.35 -10.61
CA ARG A 127 11.18 -1.07 -10.40
C ARG A 127 10.70 0.02 -11.36
N PRO A 128 10.57 -0.23 -12.68
CA PRO A 128 10.06 0.79 -13.60
C PRO A 128 8.62 1.24 -13.28
N THR A 129 7.75 0.33 -12.82
CA THR A 129 6.39 0.70 -12.38
C THR A 129 6.41 1.72 -11.24
N ILE A 130 7.26 1.50 -10.23
CA ILE A 130 7.40 2.43 -9.10
C ILE A 130 7.96 3.78 -9.56
N ILE A 131 8.96 3.77 -10.46
CA ILE A 131 9.56 5.00 -11.01
C ILE A 131 8.50 5.82 -11.76
N LEU A 132 7.70 5.18 -12.61
CA LEU A 132 6.59 5.83 -13.31
C LEU A 132 5.58 6.44 -12.32
N GLY A 133 5.21 5.68 -11.28
CA GLY A 133 4.33 6.17 -10.22
C GLY A 133 4.91 7.36 -9.47
N ASN A 134 6.20 7.35 -9.16
CA ASN A 134 6.91 8.45 -8.50
C ASN A 134 6.91 9.72 -9.38
N CYS A 135 7.13 9.57 -10.69
CA CYS A 135 7.05 10.67 -11.65
C CYS A 135 5.63 11.24 -11.74
N PHE A 136 4.60 10.39 -11.80
CA PHE A 136 3.20 10.85 -11.81
C PHE A 136 2.80 11.55 -10.52
N GLN A 137 3.19 11.01 -9.36
CA GLN A 137 2.92 11.66 -8.08
C GLN A 137 3.62 13.01 -7.96
N PHE A 138 4.89 13.10 -8.37
CA PHE A 138 5.61 14.37 -8.39
C PHE A 138 4.96 15.39 -9.33
N ALA A 139 4.65 14.97 -10.57
CA ALA A 139 4.01 15.83 -11.56
C ALA A 139 2.63 16.31 -11.07
N ALA A 140 1.83 15.44 -10.46
CA ALA A 140 0.52 15.78 -9.91
C ALA A 140 0.60 16.92 -8.88
N LEU A 141 1.42 16.75 -7.84
CA LEU A 141 1.52 17.76 -6.78
C LEU A 141 2.24 19.03 -7.26
N MET A 142 3.25 18.89 -8.12
CA MET A 142 3.97 20.04 -8.68
C MET A 142 3.06 20.88 -9.57
N MET A 143 2.31 20.26 -10.48
CA MET A 143 1.36 20.97 -11.34
C MET A 143 0.19 21.55 -10.56
N ALA A 144 -0.30 20.85 -9.52
CA ALA A 144 -1.31 21.39 -8.62
C ALA A 144 -0.86 22.70 -7.95
N SER A 145 0.44 22.89 -7.72
CA SER A 145 0.98 24.14 -7.17
C SER A 145 0.86 25.36 -8.10
N PHE A 146 0.53 25.15 -9.37
CA PHE A 146 0.29 26.21 -10.36
C PHE A 146 -1.18 26.30 -10.77
N ALA A 147 -2.07 25.56 -10.09
CA ALA A 147 -3.48 25.53 -10.44
C ALA A 147 -4.16 26.87 -10.17
N LYS A 148 -4.86 27.40 -11.18
CA LYS A 148 -5.68 28.61 -11.15
C LYS A 148 -7.17 28.32 -11.27
N HIS A 149 -7.53 27.15 -11.80
CA HIS A 149 -8.92 26.73 -12.02
C HIS A 149 -9.20 25.38 -11.36
N LEU A 150 -10.45 25.18 -10.92
CA LEU A 150 -10.88 23.97 -10.22
C LEU A 150 -10.67 22.69 -11.04
N TRP A 151 -10.94 22.72 -12.35
CA TRP A 151 -10.71 21.58 -13.25
C TRP A 151 -9.25 21.09 -13.25
N GLN A 152 -8.28 21.99 -12.98
CA GLN A 152 -6.87 21.62 -12.90
C GLN A 152 -6.59 20.78 -11.65
N LEU A 153 -7.30 21.03 -10.54
CA LEU A 153 -7.20 20.19 -9.34
C LEU A 153 -7.83 18.82 -9.55
N TYR A 154 -8.96 18.75 -10.26
CA TYR A 154 -9.56 17.46 -10.64
C TYR A 154 -8.59 16.58 -11.44
N LEU A 155 -7.87 17.16 -12.41
CA LEU A 155 -6.90 16.41 -13.21
C LEU A 155 -5.60 16.09 -12.47
N THR A 156 -5.10 17.03 -11.65
CA THR A 156 -3.81 16.85 -10.96
C THR A 156 -3.97 16.04 -9.67
N GLN A 157 -4.66 16.57 -8.66
CA GLN A 157 -4.83 15.94 -7.35
C GLN A 157 -5.86 14.83 -7.36
N GLY A 158 -6.88 14.90 -8.22
CA GLY A 158 -7.81 13.80 -8.43
C GLY A 158 -7.16 12.69 -9.24
N LEU A 159 -7.11 12.86 -10.56
CA LEU A 159 -6.77 11.78 -11.50
C LEU A 159 -5.29 11.38 -11.51
N LEU A 160 -4.38 12.33 -11.81
CA LEU A 160 -2.96 12.02 -12.00
C LEU A 160 -2.32 11.53 -10.70
N GLN A 161 -2.70 12.12 -9.57
CA GLN A 161 -2.25 11.69 -8.26
C GLN A 161 -2.73 10.25 -7.95
N ALA A 162 -3.97 9.89 -8.31
CA ALA A 162 -4.49 8.53 -8.13
C ALA A 162 -3.62 7.50 -8.85
N PHE A 163 -3.25 7.76 -10.11
CA PHE A 163 -2.34 6.90 -10.85
C PHE A 163 -0.97 6.82 -10.18
N GLY A 164 -0.39 7.95 -9.77
CA GLY A 164 0.88 7.96 -9.03
C GLY A 164 0.85 7.07 -7.79
N LEU A 165 -0.19 7.18 -6.96
CA LEU A 165 -0.37 6.35 -5.76
C LEU A 165 -0.51 4.87 -6.11
N ALA A 166 -1.30 4.54 -7.12
CA ALA A 166 -1.58 3.15 -7.49
C ALA A 166 -0.33 2.44 -8.06
N PHE A 167 0.43 3.12 -8.92
CA PHE A 167 1.69 2.60 -9.48
C PHE A 167 2.78 2.37 -8.42
N ILE A 168 2.74 3.07 -7.29
CA ILE A 168 3.66 2.83 -6.15
C ILE A 168 3.13 1.76 -5.21
N THR A 169 1.84 1.82 -4.86
CA THR A 169 1.23 1.00 -3.80
C THR A 169 1.07 -0.46 -4.22
N LEU A 170 0.68 -0.73 -5.47
CA LEU A 170 0.46 -2.10 -5.94
C LEU A 170 1.75 -2.94 -5.92
N PRO A 171 2.90 -2.43 -6.41
CA PRO A 171 4.19 -3.08 -6.20
C PRO A 171 4.55 -3.28 -4.73
N ALA A 172 4.32 -2.29 -3.86
CA ALA A 172 4.66 -2.40 -2.44
C ALA A 172 3.96 -3.60 -1.76
N ILE A 173 2.71 -3.85 -2.11
CA ILE A 173 1.91 -4.97 -1.57
C ILE A 173 2.44 -6.33 -2.08
N SER A 174 2.93 -6.41 -3.32
CA SER A 174 3.34 -7.68 -3.92
C SER A 174 4.73 -8.15 -3.49
N ILE A 175 5.58 -7.27 -2.93
CA ILE A 175 6.95 -7.59 -2.53
C ILE A 175 7.00 -8.25 -1.14
N LEU A 176 6.28 -7.71 -0.16
CA LEU A 176 6.37 -8.15 1.24
C LEU A 176 6.12 -9.66 1.45
N PRO A 177 5.12 -10.29 0.81
CA PRO A 177 4.88 -11.73 0.96
C PRO A 177 6.01 -12.62 0.39
N GLN A 178 6.91 -12.06 -0.43
CA GLN A 178 8.05 -12.79 -1.01
C GLN A 178 9.20 -12.95 -0.02
N TRP A 179 9.24 -12.11 1.02
CA TRP A 179 10.35 -12.02 1.97
C TRP A 179 10.02 -12.57 3.34
N PHE A 180 8.75 -12.87 3.62
CA PHE A 180 8.31 -13.45 4.89
C PHE A 180 7.38 -14.62 4.63
N LYS A 181 7.48 -15.67 5.45
CA LYS A 181 6.58 -16.83 5.46
C LYS A 181 5.70 -16.81 6.70
N ASN A 182 6.30 -16.75 7.89
CA ASN A 182 5.58 -16.80 9.16
C ASN A 182 5.25 -15.41 9.73
N ARG A 183 6.04 -14.37 9.37
CA ARG A 183 5.86 -12.99 9.86
C ARG A 183 5.25 -12.04 8.84
N ARG A 184 4.40 -12.57 7.94
CA ARG A 184 3.84 -11.82 6.80
C ARG A 184 2.95 -10.67 7.24
N THR A 185 2.08 -10.91 8.23
CA THR A 185 1.12 -9.90 8.66
C THR A 185 1.81 -8.82 9.46
N LEU A 186 2.79 -9.17 10.29
CA LEU A 186 3.65 -8.21 10.99
C LEU A 186 4.42 -7.32 10.01
N ALA A 187 5.09 -7.90 9.01
CA ALA A 187 5.84 -7.15 8.00
C ALA A 187 4.93 -6.17 7.23
N SER A 188 3.75 -6.64 6.78
CA SER A 188 2.76 -5.78 6.13
C SER A 188 2.22 -4.69 7.04
N SER A 189 2.02 -5.00 8.33
CA SER A 189 1.50 -4.04 9.30
C SER A 189 2.50 -2.96 9.65
N ILE A 190 3.79 -3.30 9.79
CA ILE A 190 4.86 -2.33 10.00
C ILE A 190 4.96 -1.43 8.77
N SER A 191 4.99 -2.00 7.56
CA SER A 191 4.96 -1.20 6.32
C SER A 191 3.76 -0.26 6.27
N ALA A 192 2.57 -0.75 6.60
CA ALA A 192 1.36 0.05 6.63
C ALA A 192 1.38 1.15 7.71
N ALA A 193 2.08 0.96 8.84
CA ALA A 193 2.25 1.99 9.86
C ALA A 193 2.94 3.26 9.31
N GLY A 194 3.71 3.12 8.22
CA GLY A 194 4.31 4.24 7.49
C GLY A 194 3.31 5.30 7.05
N SER A 195 2.09 4.92 6.69
CA SER A 195 1.05 5.89 6.31
C SER A 195 0.63 6.80 7.47
N GLY A 196 0.62 6.27 8.71
CA GLY A 196 0.30 7.05 9.90
C GLY A 196 1.40 8.05 10.23
N CYS A 197 2.66 7.59 10.23
CA CYS A 197 3.83 8.46 10.44
C CYS A 197 3.91 9.56 9.37
N GLY A 198 3.70 9.19 8.10
CA GLY A 198 3.67 10.13 6.99
C GLY A 198 2.57 11.15 7.17
N GLY A 199 1.37 10.71 7.52
CA GLY A 199 0.27 11.63 7.78
C GLY A 199 0.56 12.64 8.88
N LEU A 200 1.22 12.24 9.97
CA LEU A 200 1.63 13.20 11.02
C LEU A 200 2.66 14.21 10.50
N VAL A 201 3.69 13.75 9.80
CA VAL A 201 4.76 14.62 9.27
C VAL A 201 4.24 15.57 8.20
N TYR A 202 3.45 15.08 7.23
CA TYR A 202 2.89 15.93 6.19
C TYR A 202 1.83 16.87 6.75
N ASN A 203 0.96 16.42 7.67
CA ASN A 203 -0.02 17.33 8.24
C ASN A 203 0.64 18.47 9.03
N LEU A 204 1.48 18.15 10.01
CA LEU A 204 2.09 19.18 10.85
C LEU A 204 3.14 20.01 10.08
N GLY A 205 3.93 19.35 9.23
CA GLY A 205 4.97 20.00 8.44
C GLY A 205 4.39 20.94 7.38
N MET A 206 3.42 20.48 6.60
CA MET A 206 2.84 21.31 5.52
C MET A 206 1.98 22.43 6.07
N GLN A 207 1.34 22.27 7.23
CA GLN A 207 0.65 23.37 7.91
C GLN A 207 1.62 24.53 8.22
N LYS A 208 2.81 24.24 8.75
CA LYS A 208 3.81 25.28 9.04
C LYS A 208 4.33 25.97 7.78
N VAL A 209 4.53 25.22 6.70
CA VAL A 209 4.92 25.80 5.39
C VAL A 209 3.80 26.67 4.82
N LEU A 210 2.55 26.26 4.99
CA LEU A 210 1.38 27.01 4.56
C LEU A 210 1.26 28.34 5.33
N GLU A 211 1.40 28.31 6.66
CA GLU A 211 1.39 29.50 7.52
C GLU A 211 2.53 30.48 7.18
N ALA A 212 3.73 29.97 6.89
CA ALA A 212 4.91 30.80 6.63
C ALA A 212 4.99 31.37 5.21
N LYS A 213 4.43 30.68 4.21
CA LYS A 213 4.50 31.10 2.79
C LYS A 213 3.14 31.07 2.11
N SER A 214 2.72 29.89 1.66
CA SER A 214 1.44 29.69 0.96
C SER A 214 1.13 28.21 0.75
N VAL A 215 -0.12 27.92 0.43
CA VAL A 215 -0.59 26.58 0.03
C VAL A 215 0.18 26.03 -1.17
N PHE A 216 0.53 26.88 -2.14
CA PHE A 216 1.26 26.47 -3.34
C PHE A 216 2.70 26.06 -3.02
N TRP A 217 3.37 26.77 -2.09
CA TRP A 217 4.69 26.36 -1.62
C TRP A 217 4.64 25.06 -0.83
N ALA A 218 3.60 24.86 -0.01
CA ALA A 218 3.42 23.60 0.71
C ALA A 218 3.29 22.41 -0.26
N LEU A 219 2.52 22.55 -1.36
CA LEU A 219 2.43 21.50 -2.39
C LEU A 219 3.77 21.18 -3.06
N ARG A 220 4.61 22.19 -3.32
CA ARG A 220 5.95 21.99 -3.91
C ARG A 220 6.90 21.30 -2.95
N VAL A 221 6.90 21.69 -1.67
CA VAL A 221 7.73 21.04 -0.66
C VAL A 221 7.28 19.59 -0.49
N GLN A 222 5.97 19.33 -0.42
CA GLN A 222 5.43 17.97 -0.34
C GLN A 222 5.86 17.13 -1.56
N SER A 223 5.76 17.66 -2.77
CA SER A 223 6.13 16.91 -3.98
C SER A 223 7.61 16.56 -4.02
N ILE A 224 8.50 17.50 -3.67
CA ILE A 224 9.96 17.27 -3.61
C ILE A 224 10.30 16.23 -2.53
N MET A 225 9.68 16.32 -1.35
CA MET A 225 9.87 15.35 -0.28
C MET A 225 9.44 13.94 -0.69
N CYS A 226 8.21 13.80 -1.23
CA CYS A 226 7.72 12.50 -1.71
C CYS A 226 8.63 11.91 -2.79
N PHE A 227 9.07 12.74 -3.74
CA PHE A 227 9.93 12.29 -4.84
C PHE A 227 11.28 11.77 -4.33
N GLY A 228 11.94 12.53 -3.45
CA GLY A 228 13.25 12.16 -2.89
C GLY A 228 13.20 10.91 -1.99
N LEU A 229 12.22 10.83 -1.08
CA LEU A 229 12.10 9.69 -0.17
C LEU A 229 11.68 8.39 -0.90
N THR A 230 10.92 8.50 -1.99
CA THR A 230 10.55 7.34 -2.81
C THR A 230 11.75 6.79 -3.57
N TRP A 231 12.72 7.62 -3.99
CA TRP A 231 13.97 7.14 -4.58
C TRP A 231 14.78 6.25 -3.65
N ILE A 232 14.86 6.60 -2.37
CA ILE A 232 15.48 5.75 -1.34
C ILE A 232 14.81 4.36 -1.36
N SER A 233 13.48 4.33 -1.37
CA SER A 233 12.70 3.07 -1.43
C SER A 233 13.00 2.26 -2.71
N ILE A 234 13.10 2.92 -3.86
CA ILE A 234 13.42 2.29 -5.15
C ILE A 234 14.80 1.61 -5.12
N PHE A 235 15.81 2.26 -4.52
CA PHE A 235 17.15 1.67 -4.41
C PHE A 235 17.20 0.47 -3.46
N LEU A 236 16.41 0.50 -2.38
CA LEU A 236 16.38 -0.58 -1.38
C LEU A 236 15.63 -1.83 -1.88
N ILE A 237 14.62 -1.66 -2.73
CA ILE A 237 13.76 -2.76 -3.18
C ILE A 237 14.52 -3.80 -4.00
N ARG A 238 14.35 -5.06 -3.61
CA ARG A 238 14.81 -6.24 -4.34
C ARG A 238 13.68 -7.26 -4.49
N THR A 239 13.47 -7.72 -5.71
CA THR A 239 12.54 -8.80 -6.03
C THR A 239 13.22 -10.15 -5.83
N ARG A 240 12.50 -11.12 -5.24
CA ARG A 240 13.01 -12.48 -5.03
C ARG A 240 12.33 -13.50 -5.94
N MET A 241 11.07 -13.23 -6.32
CA MET A 241 10.29 -14.12 -7.17
C MET A 241 9.67 -13.35 -8.33
N GLU A 242 9.67 -13.98 -9.50
CA GLU A 242 8.85 -13.53 -10.63
C GLU A 242 7.38 -13.82 -10.33
N THR A 243 6.66 -12.79 -9.90
CA THR A 243 5.22 -12.82 -9.81
C THR A 243 4.63 -12.80 -11.22
N LYS A 244 3.98 -13.90 -11.64
CA LYS A 244 3.15 -13.89 -12.84
C LYS A 244 1.92 -13.04 -12.55
N PHE A 245 1.72 -11.97 -13.31
CA PHE A 245 0.57 -11.07 -13.16
C PHE A 245 -0.44 -11.37 -14.27
N ALA A 246 -1.64 -11.80 -13.90
CA ALA A 246 -2.75 -12.01 -14.82
C ALA A 246 -3.79 -10.90 -14.61
N LEU A 247 -4.35 -10.37 -15.70
CA LEU A 247 -5.37 -9.30 -15.68
C LEU A 247 -6.62 -9.71 -14.91
N TYR A 248 -6.99 -10.98 -15.04
CA TYR A 248 -8.23 -11.52 -14.53
C TYR A 248 -8.08 -13.02 -14.33
N ASP A 249 -8.57 -13.52 -13.20
CA ASP A 249 -8.62 -14.95 -12.92
C ASP A 249 -10.06 -15.33 -12.55
N SER A 250 -10.71 -16.06 -13.45
CA SER A 250 -12.11 -16.49 -13.31
C SER A 250 -12.32 -17.42 -12.10
N GLU A 251 -11.25 -18.09 -11.63
CA GLU A 251 -11.32 -18.96 -10.46
C GLU A 251 -11.45 -18.15 -9.16
N VAL A 252 -10.87 -16.95 -9.12
CA VAL A 252 -10.98 -16.04 -7.97
C VAL A 252 -12.40 -15.51 -7.85
N THR A 253 -13.00 -15.05 -8.95
CA THR A 253 -14.34 -14.45 -8.96
C THR A 253 -15.47 -15.48 -8.86
N ARG A 254 -15.21 -16.74 -9.17
CA ARG A 254 -16.15 -17.85 -8.94
C ARG A 254 -16.20 -18.33 -7.49
N SER A 255 -15.22 -17.97 -6.66
CA SER A 255 -15.21 -18.36 -5.25
C SER A 255 -16.21 -17.54 -4.44
N VAL A 256 -17.16 -18.23 -3.78
CA VAL A 256 -18.10 -17.60 -2.85
C VAL A 256 -17.36 -16.91 -1.71
N GLY A 257 -16.25 -17.49 -1.25
CA GLY A 257 -15.41 -16.91 -0.19
C GLY A 257 -14.81 -15.57 -0.57
N PHE A 258 -14.53 -15.32 -1.85
CA PHE A 258 -14.06 -14.02 -2.33
C PHE A 258 -15.14 -12.95 -2.21
N TRP A 259 -16.39 -13.25 -2.56
CA TRP A 259 -17.50 -12.30 -2.46
C TRP A 259 -17.88 -11.97 -1.01
N ILE A 260 -17.87 -12.97 -0.12
CA ILE A 260 -18.03 -12.76 1.33
C ILE A 260 -16.92 -11.84 1.86
N PHE A 261 -15.69 -12.06 1.40
CA PHE A 261 -14.56 -11.21 1.77
C PHE A 261 -14.70 -9.77 1.25
N CYS A 262 -15.15 -9.58 0.01
CA CYS A 262 -15.44 -8.25 -0.54
C CYS A 262 -16.53 -7.53 0.26
N PHE A 263 -17.60 -8.24 0.67
CA PHE A 263 -18.63 -7.67 1.54
C PHE A 263 -18.06 -7.22 2.89
N TYR A 264 -17.27 -8.08 3.54
CA TYR A 264 -16.55 -7.72 4.77
C TYR A 264 -15.68 -6.46 4.61
N LEU A 265 -14.96 -6.33 3.49
CA LEU A 265 -14.13 -5.16 3.21
C LEU A 265 -14.93 -3.86 3.09
N ILE A 266 -16.11 -3.90 2.45
CA ILE A 266 -17.00 -2.73 2.31
C ILE A 266 -17.39 -2.18 3.69
N PHE A 267 -17.84 -3.05 4.61
CA PHE A 267 -18.25 -2.60 5.95
C PHE A 267 -17.06 -2.11 6.80
N CYS A 268 -15.91 -2.77 6.68
CA CYS A 268 -14.69 -2.33 7.38
C CYS A 268 -14.25 -0.95 6.90
N MET A 269 -14.27 -0.71 5.58
CA MET A 269 -13.91 0.58 4.98
C MET A 269 -14.91 1.68 5.31
N LEU A 270 -16.22 1.37 5.29
CA LEU A 270 -17.26 2.33 5.68
C LEU A 270 -17.02 2.84 7.11
N GLY A 271 -16.81 1.93 8.06
CA GLY A 271 -16.44 2.31 9.43
C GLY A 271 -15.17 3.15 9.46
N TYR A 272 -14.11 2.68 8.79
CA TYR A 272 -12.80 3.35 8.78
C TYR A 272 -12.88 4.80 8.31
N VAL A 273 -13.57 5.07 7.21
CA VAL A 273 -13.72 6.43 6.66
C VAL A 273 -14.50 7.33 7.62
N ILE A 274 -15.59 6.82 8.20
CA ILE A 274 -16.43 7.56 9.16
C ILE A 274 -15.62 8.01 10.37
N VAL A 275 -14.79 7.13 10.95
CA VAL A 275 -13.93 7.50 12.09
C VAL A 275 -12.79 8.42 11.64
N LEU A 276 -12.15 8.14 10.50
CA LEU A 276 -11.00 8.91 10.04
C LEU A 276 -11.35 10.39 9.78
N TYR A 277 -12.51 10.66 9.18
CA TYR A 277 -12.94 12.02 8.82
C TYR A 277 -13.99 12.63 9.76
N GLY A 278 -14.79 11.81 10.44
CA GLY A 278 -15.88 12.28 11.29
C GLY A 278 -15.45 12.77 12.67
N MET A 279 -14.31 12.33 13.20
CA MET A 279 -13.93 12.63 14.59
C MET A 279 -13.63 14.10 14.86
N ALA A 280 -13.07 14.84 13.90
CA ALA A 280 -12.88 16.28 14.04
C ALA A 280 -14.22 17.01 14.17
N ASN A 281 -15.18 16.70 13.29
CA ASN A 281 -16.52 17.31 13.29
C ASN A 281 -17.35 16.90 14.52
N PHE A 282 -17.19 15.66 14.99
CA PHE A 282 -17.82 15.20 16.23
C PHE A 282 -17.26 15.95 17.45
N THR A 283 -15.96 16.21 17.47
CA THR A 283 -15.34 16.95 18.58
C THR A 283 -15.82 18.40 18.60
N THR A 284 -15.93 19.05 17.45
CA THR A 284 -16.44 20.42 17.37
C THR A 284 -17.94 20.51 17.67
N SER A 285 -18.74 19.50 17.31
CA SER A 285 -20.16 19.47 17.65
C SER A 285 -20.44 19.31 19.15
N LEU A 286 -19.48 18.80 19.92
CA LEU A 286 -19.52 18.79 21.39
C LEU A 286 -19.21 20.17 22.03
N GLY A 287 -18.91 21.19 21.22
CA GLY A 287 -18.59 22.54 21.68
C GLY A 287 -17.09 22.81 21.89
N TYR A 288 -16.21 21.89 21.48
CA TYR A 288 -14.77 22.10 21.52
C TYR A 288 -14.25 22.89 20.32
N SER A 289 -13.06 23.48 20.49
CA SER A 289 -12.43 24.28 19.43
C SER A 289 -12.03 23.44 18.20
N PRO A 290 -11.95 24.02 16.99
CA PRO A 290 -11.43 23.34 15.80
C PRO A 290 -10.01 22.77 16.00
N TYR A 291 -9.17 23.46 16.79
CA TYR A 291 -7.84 22.97 17.15
C TYR A 291 -7.88 21.67 17.96
N GLN A 292 -8.80 21.57 18.92
CA GLN A 292 -9.02 20.34 19.68
C GLN A 292 -9.57 19.20 18.81
N GLY A 293 -10.43 19.51 17.83
CA GLY A 293 -10.87 18.54 16.82
C GLY A 293 -9.72 17.98 15.97
N SER A 294 -8.78 18.85 15.56
CA SER A 294 -7.56 18.42 14.85
C SER A 294 -6.67 17.51 15.70
N ILE A 295 -6.55 17.78 17.01
CA ILE A 295 -5.83 16.90 17.95
C ILE A 295 -6.50 15.52 17.99
N ALA A 296 -7.84 15.46 18.10
CA ALA A 296 -8.57 14.20 18.12
C ALA A 296 -8.31 13.37 16.86
N SER A 297 -8.33 13.97 15.66
CA SER A 297 -7.99 13.26 14.43
C SER A 297 -6.51 12.85 14.37
N ALA A 298 -5.59 13.65 14.90
CA ALA A 298 -4.17 13.28 14.98
C ALA A 298 -3.97 12.04 15.87
N MET A 299 -4.75 11.91 16.95
CA MET A 299 -4.71 10.73 17.83
C MET A 299 -5.11 9.44 17.14
N VAL A 300 -6.02 9.48 16.15
CA VAL A 300 -6.33 8.31 15.29
C VAL A 300 -5.10 7.84 14.52
N GLN A 301 -4.29 8.77 14.01
CA GLN A 301 -3.06 8.46 13.29
C GLN A 301 -1.98 7.90 14.23
N VAL A 302 -1.85 8.45 15.44
CA VAL A 302 -0.95 7.91 16.48
C VAL A 302 -1.36 6.47 16.84
N GLY A 303 -2.65 6.24 17.06
CA GLY A 303 -3.19 4.90 17.28
C GLY A 303 -2.82 3.95 16.13
N SER A 304 -2.98 4.38 14.88
CA SER A 304 -2.64 3.57 13.70
C SER A 304 -1.17 3.18 13.64
N VAL A 305 -0.26 4.07 14.03
CA VAL A 305 1.20 3.78 14.03
C VAL A 305 1.55 2.68 15.02
N LEU A 306 0.98 2.73 16.22
CA LEU A 306 1.28 1.78 17.30
C LEU A 306 0.48 0.48 17.18
N GLY A 307 -0.79 0.59 16.80
CA GLY A 307 -1.73 -0.53 16.78
C GLY A 307 -1.52 -1.49 15.63
N ARG A 308 -1.20 -0.99 14.43
CA ARG A 308 -1.03 -1.84 13.24
C ARG A 308 0.00 -2.94 13.49
N PRO A 309 1.25 -2.65 13.94
CA PRO A 309 2.23 -3.69 14.25
C PRO A 309 1.76 -4.70 15.30
N ILE A 310 1.08 -4.25 16.35
CA ILE A 310 0.58 -5.11 17.44
C ILE A 310 -0.47 -6.08 16.90
N VAL A 311 -1.47 -5.57 16.17
CA VAL A 311 -2.51 -6.41 15.57
C VAL A 311 -1.91 -7.36 14.53
N GLY A 312 -0.91 -6.91 13.77
CA GLY A 312 -0.17 -7.75 12.83
C GLY A 312 0.55 -8.91 13.51
N GLN A 313 1.22 -8.65 14.63
CA GLN A 313 1.92 -9.67 15.42
C GLN A 313 0.94 -10.69 16.01
N LEU A 314 -0.19 -10.22 16.55
CA LEU A 314 -1.24 -11.10 17.07
C LEU A 314 -1.85 -11.95 15.96
N SER A 315 -2.06 -11.36 14.77
CA SER A 315 -2.60 -12.05 13.60
C SER A 315 -1.69 -13.17 13.11
N ASP A 316 -0.37 -12.98 13.16
CA ASP A 316 0.60 -14.03 12.82
C ASP A 316 0.59 -15.19 13.85
N LYS A 317 0.30 -14.92 15.14
CA LYS A 317 0.30 -15.94 16.21
C LYS A 317 -1.02 -16.72 16.33
N PHE A 318 -2.16 -16.01 16.29
CA PHE A 318 -3.48 -16.59 16.58
C PHE A 318 -4.34 -16.81 15.32
N GLY A 319 -3.78 -16.46 14.15
CA GLY A 319 -4.45 -16.57 12.87
C GLY A 319 -5.17 -15.28 12.49
N VAL A 320 -4.97 -14.88 11.23
CA VAL A 320 -5.44 -13.59 10.69
C VAL A 320 -6.96 -13.45 10.73
N MET A 321 -7.73 -14.53 10.51
CA MET A 321 -9.20 -14.47 10.51
C MET A 321 -9.76 -14.27 11.91
N ASN A 322 -9.26 -15.02 12.90
CA ASN A 322 -9.73 -14.96 14.29
C ASN A 322 -9.46 -13.58 14.91
N ILE A 323 -8.24 -13.06 14.69
CA ILE A 323 -7.87 -11.71 15.14
C ILE A 323 -8.65 -10.65 14.38
N GLY A 324 -8.85 -10.79 13.06
CA GLY A 324 -9.67 -9.86 12.29
C GLY A 324 -11.08 -9.72 12.87
N VAL A 325 -11.80 -10.83 13.04
CA VAL A 325 -13.15 -10.82 13.62
C VAL A 325 -13.16 -10.22 15.03
N GLY A 326 -12.21 -10.62 15.89
CA GLY A 326 -12.13 -10.10 17.26
C GLY A 326 -11.85 -8.59 17.32
N VAL A 327 -10.94 -8.10 16.49
CA VAL A 327 -10.58 -6.68 16.44
C VAL A 327 -11.75 -5.83 15.93
N TYR A 328 -12.44 -6.25 14.87
CA TYR A 328 -13.59 -5.51 14.35
C TYR A 328 -14.84 -5.62 15.25
N ALA A 329 -15.03 -6.74 15.94
CA ALA A 329 -16.07 -6.85 16.97
C ALA A 329 -15.81 -5.86 18.13
N LEU A 330 -14.57 -5.76 18.60
CA LEU A 330 -14.16 -4.79 19.61
C LEU A 330 -14.33 -3.35 19.12
N CYS A 331 -13.99 -3.04 17.86
CA CYS A 331 -14.28 -1.73 17.26
C CYS A 331 -15.78 -1.38 17.34
N GLY A 332 -16.66 -2.34 17.05
CA GLY A 332 -18.12 -2.15 17.17
C GLY A 332 -18.56 -1.88 18.60
N VAL A 333 -18.01 -2.65 19.56
CA VAL A 333 -18.29 -2.44 21.00
C VAL A 333 -17.83 -1.06 21.45
N PHE A 334 -16.61 -0.64 21.10
CA PHE A 334 -16.10 0.68 21.46
C PHE A 334 -16.87 1.82 20.78
N ALA A 335 -17.36 1.63 19.55
CA ALA A 335 -18.22 2.62 18.90
C ALA A 335 -19.52 2.82 19.70
N ILE A 336 -20.16 1.75 20.17
CA ILE A 336 -21.41 1.87 20.95
C ILE A 336 -21.13 2.36 22.37
N ALA A 337 -20.09 1.82 23.02
CA ALA A 337 -19.82 2.03 24.44
C ALA A 337 -19.03 3.32 24.75
N MET A 338 -18.19 3.80 23.82
CA MET A 338 -17.39 5.01 24.03
C MET A 338 -17.85 6.18 23.16
N TRP A 339 -18.15 5.98 21.88
CA TRP A 339 -18.48 7.11 20.99
C TRP A 339 -19.85 7.72 21.34
N ILE A 340 -20.91 6.91 21.37
CA ILE A 340 -22.28 7.40 21.63
C ILE A 340 -22.38 8.19 22.96
N PRO A 341 -21.83 7.69 24.09
CA PRO A 341 -21.88 8.42 25.37
C PRO A 341 -20.73 9.41 25.57
N ALA A 342 -19.83 9.63 24.60
CA ALA A 342 -18.74 10.60 24.76
C ALA A 342 -19.29 12.01 25.03
N ARG A 343 -18.94 12.57 26.18
CA ARG A 343 -19.32 13.94 26.59
C ARG A 343 -18.13 14.79 27.04
N ASN A 344 -16.93 14.22 27.03
CA ASN A 344 -15.71 14.91 27.43
C ASN A 344 -14.60 14.68 26.40
N PHE A 345 -13.64 15.58 26.37
CA PHE A 345 -12.53 15.53 25.41
C PHE A 345 -11.59 14.32 25.63
N ALA A 346 -11.42 13.89 26.88
CA ALA A 346 -10.53 12.77 27.21
C ALA A 346 -11.04 11.43 26.65
N THR A 347 -12.34 11.16 26.74
CA THR A 347 -12.99 9.97 26.18
C THR A 347 -12.91 9.99 24.65
N VAL A 348 -13.04 11.16 24.03
CA VAL A 348 -12.85 11.32 22.58
C VAL A 348 -11.41 10.97 22.17
N ILE A 349 -10.41 11.49 22.88
CA ILE A 349 -9.00 11.15 22.62
C ILE A 349 -8.74 9.65 22.79
N ALA A 350 -9.21 9.06 23.89
CA ALA A 350 -9.03 7.64 24.17
C ALA A 350 -9.69 6.78 23.08
N PHE A 351 -10.91 7.13 22.66
CA PHE A 351 -11.61 6.48 21.57
C PHE A 351 -10.82 6.58 20.25
N CYS A 352 -10.33 7.77 19.89
CA CYS A 352 -9.51 7.97 18.69
C CYS A 352 -8.27 7.07 18.68
N LEU A 353 -7.54 6.99 19.81
CA LEU A 353 -6.36 6.14 19.94
C LEU A 353 -6.71 4.65 19.76
N ILE A 354 -7.74 4.17 20.46
CA ILE A 354 -8.17 2.77 20.41
C ILE A 354 -8.65 2.41 18.99
N MET A 355 -9.56 3.19 18.43
CA MET A 355 -10.09 2.92 17.09
C MET A 355 -9.02 3.02 16.02
N GLY A 356 -8.15 4.04 16.08
CA GLY A 356 -7.00 4.17 15.18
C GLY A 356 -6.09 2.94 15.22
N SER A 357 -5.86 2.38 16.41
CA SER A 357 -5.02 1.20 16.59
C SER A 357 -5.58 -0.07 15.94
N MET A 358 -6.91 -0.17 15.87
CA MET A 358 -7.61 -1.40 15.48
C MET A 358 -8.13 -1.37 14.04
N MET A 359 -8.71 -0.25 13.60
CA MET A 359 -9.41 -0.18 12.32
C MET A 359 -8.48 -0.21 11.11
N GLY A 360 -7.23 0.23 11.26
CA GLY A 360 -6.23 0.18 10.18
C GLY A 360 -5.70 -1.22 9.87
N SER A 361 -6.10 -2.24 10.65
CA SER A 361 -5.60 -3.61 10.51
C SER A 361 -6.03 -4.29 9.20
N VAL A 362 -7.20 -3.93 8.63
CA VAL A 362 -7.70 -4.50 7.36
C VAL A 362 -6.69 -4.39 6.21
N PHE A 363 -5.94 -3.29 6.11
CA PHE A 363 -4.91 -3.11 5.07
C PHE A 363 -3.81 -4.17 5.15
N ALA A 364 -3.43 -4.58 6.36
CA ALA A 364 -2.37 -5.54 6.58
C ALA A 364 -2.87 -7.00 6.58
N THR A 365 -4.11 -7.24 7.01
CA THR A 365 -4.72 -8.57 7.09
C THR A 365 -5.29 -9.04 5.75
N THR A 366 -5.59 -8.13 4.82
CA THR A 366 -6.19 -8.51 3.53
C THR A 366 -5.29 -9.39 2.66
N PRO A 367 -4.02 -9.03 2.37
CA PRO A 367 -3.17 -9.89 1.56
C PRO A 367 -3.05 -11.33 2.09
N PRO A 368 -2.85 -11.58 3.41
CA PRO A 368 -2.81 -12.95 3.93
C PRO A 368 -4.18 -13.66 3.98
N ILE A 369 -5.31 -12.94 4.16
CA ILE A 369 -6.65 -13.56 4.05
C ILE A 369 -6.89 -14.05 2.62
N LEU A 370 -6.60 -13.20 1.63
CA LEU A 370 -6.70 -13.59 0.21
C LEU A 370 -5.74 -14.73 -0.12
N ALA A 371 -4.54 -14.74 0.45
CA ALA A 371 -3.59 -15.85 0.27
C ALA A 371 -4.15 -17.21 0.73
N ARG A 372 -5.01 -17.22 1.76
CA ARG A 372 -5.70 -18.43 2.21
C ARG A 372 -6.89 -18.81 1.33
N LEU A 373 -7.61 -17.82 0.78
CA LEU A 373 -8.79 -18.06 -0.05
C LEU A 373 -8.46 -18.50 -1.48
N VAL A 374 -7.47 -17.87 -2.11
CA VAL A 374 -7.17 -18.07 -3.55
C VAL A 374 -5.77 -18.64 -3.81
N GLY A 375 -5.00 -18.88 -2.74
CA GLY A 375 -3.62 -19.33 -2.81
C GLY A 375 -2.62 -18.20 -3.10
N LEU A 376 -1.37 -18.38 -2.65
CA LEU A 376 -0.30 -17.37 -2.73
C LEU A 376 -0.02 -16.85 -4.15
N ARG A 377 -0.21 -17.72 -5.16
CA ARG A 377 0.03 -17.36 -6.56
C ARG A 377 -0.95 -16.32 -7.09
N LYS A 378 -2.17 -16.28 -6.55
CA LYS A 378 -3.27 -15.44 -7.03
C LYS A 378 -3.54 -14.22 -6.14
N VAL A 379 -2.75 -14.02 -5.09
CA VAL A 379 -2.93 -12.90 -4.12
C VAL A 379 -2.89 -11.55 -4.81
N GLY A 380 -1.93 -11.31 -5.70
CA GLY A 380 -1.81 -10.03 -6.40
C GLY A 380 -3.08 -9.68 -7.18
N VAL A 381 -3.61 -10.66 -7.93
CA VAL A 381 -4.84 -10.51 -8.71
C VAL A 381 -6.06 -10.36 -7.79
N GLY A 382 -6.19 -11.20 -6.76
CA GLY A 382 -7.28 -11.12 -5.80
C GLY A 382 -7.32 -9.79 -5.05
N VAL A 383 -6.16 -9.24 -4.67
CA VAL A 383 -6.06 -7.91 -4.05
C VAL A 383 -6.54 -6.85 -5.03
N CYS A 384 -6.05 -6.86 -6.28
CA CYS A 384 -6.47 -5.92 -7.32
C CYS A 384 -7.96 -5.99 -7.63
N LEU A 385 -8.55 -7.18 -7.68
CA LEU A 385 -9.98 -7.37 -7.89
C LEU A 385 -10.82 -6.95 -6.68
N SER A 386 -10.28 -7.06 -5.46
CA SER A 386 -10.98 -6.61 -4.26
C SER A 386 -10.98 -5.08 -4.11
N TRP A 387 -9.95 -4.38 -4.61
CA TRP A 387 -9.73 -2.93 -4.41
C TRP A 387 -10.90 -2.01 -4.77
N PRO A 388 -11.64 -2.21 -5.88
CA PRO A 388 -12.84 -1.41 -6.17
C PRO A 388 -13.87 -1.42 -5.03
N PHE A 389 -13.99 -2.53 -4.29
CA PHE A 389 -14.89 -2.65 -3.15
C PHE A 389 -14.38 -1.89 -1.91
N TRP A 390 -13.09 -1.59 -1.82
CA TRP A 390 -12.55 -0.73 -0.77
C TRP A 390 -12.93 0.73 -0.97
N VAL A 391 -13.01 1.12 -2.25
CA VAL A 391 -13.29 2.48 -2.69
C VAL A 391 -14.79 2.79 -2.63
N TRP A 392 -15.64 1.78 -2.82
CA TRP A 392 -17.09 1.94 -2.89
C TRP A 392 -17.68 2.80 -1.73
N PRO A 393 -17.34 2.57 -0.44
CA PRO A 393 -17.84 3.42 0.65
C PRO A 393 -17.36 4.88 0.57
N VAL A 394 -16.17 5.11 0.02
CA VAL A 394 -15.62 6.46 -0.14
C VAL A 394 -16.42 7.23 -1.18
N LEU A 395 -16.84 6.57 -2.27
CA LEU A 395 -17.63 7.18 -3.35
C LEU A 395 -19.08 7.49 -2.95
N LEU A 396 -19.67 6.74 -2.01
CA LEU A 396 -21.04 6.97 -1.52
C LEU A 396 -21.19 8.21 -0.63
N HIS A 397 -20.08 8.73 -0.10
CA HIS A 397 -20.05 9.92 0.76
C HIS A 397 -19.62 11.20 0.02
N LEU A 398 -19.37 11.10 -1.29
CA LEU A 398 -19.22 12.23 -2.21
C LEU A 398 -20.60 12.69 -2.69
#